data_AF-A0A940KZI4-F1
#
_entry.id   AF-A0A940KZI4-F1
#
_cell.length_a   1.000
_cell.length_b   1.000
_cell.length_c   1.000
_cell.angle_alpha   90.00
_cell.angle_beta   90.00
_cell.angle_gamma   90.00
#
_symmetry.space_group_name_H-M   'P 1'
#
loop_
_entity.id
_entity.type
_entity.pdbx_description
1 polymer ?
#
loop_
_entity_poly.entity_id
_entity_poly.type
_entity_poly.pdbx_seq_one_letter_code
_entity_poly.pdbx_strand_id
1 'polypeptide(L)'
;MKIASAMICKEPRLVSGHIALSAYDGIWEPVDCLPKELRAFVTDDLGNDDVEYGGFLQILHWKVFEMLADLGLYCCFRAVEEEVLSSLNVSPPVEFYQSITGFLELAGFDIFTGNGWRSAATDGIFPIRPLDGEVGSIDGIITNKFGLIEIENDCSRLISLNDEKIPAWRPWHPVGVLLDKYSLERISRLYGDRGA
;
A
#
# COMPACT_ATOMS: atom_id res chain seq x y z
N MET A 1 8.57 7.62 8.86
CA MET A 1 7.30 7.11 8.28
C MET A 1 6.05 7.34 9.14
N LYS A 2 4.96 7.81 8.52
CA LYS A 2 3.59 7.95 9.05
C LYS A 2 2.61 7.21 8.13
N ILE A 3 1.56 6.62 8.70
CA ILE A 3 0.53 5.97 7.90
C ILE A 3 -0.25 7.04 7.14
N ALA A 4 -0.40 6.77 5.85
CA ALA A 4 -0.83 7.69 4.84
C ALA A 4 -2.22 7.27 4.33
N SER A 5 -2.42 5.96 4.13
CA SER A 5 -3.71 5.38 3.72
C SER A 5 -3.80 3.90 4.11
N ALA A 6 -5.01 3.36 4.00
CA ALA A 6 -5.29 1.93 4.08
C ALA A 6 -6.00 1.43 2.82
N MET A 7 -5.88 0.14 2.56
CA MET A 7 -6.59 -0.60 1.52
C MET A 7 -7.18 -1.84 2.17
N ILE A 8 -8.45 -2.10 1.87
CA ILE A 8 -9.10 -3.37 2.20
C ILE A 8 -9.22 -4.17 0.91
N CYS A 9 -8.72 -5.39 0.92
CA CYS A 9 -8.68 -6.24 -0.24
C CYS A 9 -9.16 -7.66 0.06
N LYS A 10 -9.43 -8.39 -1.03
CA LYS A 10 -9.60 -9.85 -0.97
C LYS A 10 -8.26 -10.52 -0.68
N GLU A 11 -8.30 -11.84 -0.57
CA GLU A 11 -7.11 -12.67 -0.44
C GLU A 11 -6.02 -12.27 -1.46
N PRO A 12 -4.77 -12.00 -1.01
CA PRO A 12 -3.64 -11.71 -1.89
C PRO A 12 -3.45 -12.84 -2.90
N ARG A 13 -3.05 -12.51 -4.13
CA ARG A 13 -2.81 -13.51 -5.19
C ARG A 13 -1.33 -13.88 -5.28
N LEU A 14 -1.01 -15.06 -5.80
CA LEU A 14 0.35 -15.36 -6.24
C LEU A 14 0.56 -14.88 -7.67
N VAL A 15 1.58 -14.05 -7.87
CA VAL A 15 1.97 -13.50 -9.17
C VAL A 15 3.47 -13.65 -9.33
N SER A 16 3.91 -14.38 -10.37
CA SER A 16 5.34 -14.60 -10.66
C SER A 16 6.16 -15.07 -9.45
N GLY A 17 5.61 -15.97 -8.63
CA GLY A 17 6.28 -16.50 -7.43
C GLY A 17 6.18 -15.61 -6.18
N HIS A 18 5.53 -14.45 -6.27
CA HIS A 18 5.40 -13.48 -5.20
C HIS A 18 3.95 -13.35 -4.71
N ILE A 19 3.79 -13.04 -3.43
CA ILE A 19 2.48 -12.75 -2.83
C ILE A 19 2.15 -11.28 -3.12
N ALA A 20 1.30 -11.04 -4.12
CA ALA A 20 0.85 -9.71 -4.47
C ALA A 20 -0.06 -9.15 -3.38
N LEU A 21 0.51 -8.34 -2.49
CA LEU A 21 -0.28 -7.45 -1.65
C LEU A 21 -0.95 -6.44 -2.58
N SER A 22 -2.24 -6.18 -2.39
CA SER A 22 -3.13 -5.51 -3.36
C SER A 22 -2.80 -4.03 -3.70
N ALA A 23 -1.55 -3.60 -3.53
CA ALA A 23 -1.02 -2.33 -3.99
C ALA A 23 -0.96 -2.22 -5.53
N TYR A 24 -0.96 -3.37 -6.22
CA TYR A 24 -0.77 -3.49 -7.66
C TYR A 24 -2.05 -3.34 -8.49
N ASP A 25 -3.16 -3.88 -8.01
CA ASP A 25 -4.48 -3.77 -8.66
C ASP A 25 -5.20 -2.55 -8.13
N GLY A 26 -4.74 -1.35 -8.50
CA GLY A 26 -5.38 -0.09 -8.13
C GLY A 26 -6.88 -0.09 -8.42
N ILE A 27 -7.66 -0.57 -7.47
CA ILE A 27 -9.09 -0.36 -7.35
C ILE A 27 -9.30 -0.01 -5.89
N TRP A 28 -9.12 1.27 -5.64
CA TRP A 28 -9.65 1.96 -4.49
C TRP A 28 -11.17 1.93 -4.64
N GLU A 29 -11.77 0.83 -4.21
CA GLU A 29 -13.22 0.71 -4.27
C GLU A 29 -13.81 1.70 -3.25
N PRO A 30 -14.81 2.51 -3.63
CA PRO A 30 -15.50 3.38 -2.68
C PRO A 30 -16.03 2.54 -1.52
N VAL A 31 -16.25 3.16 -0.37
CA VAL A 31 -16.77 2.45 0.83
C VAL A 31 -18.04 1.65 0.52
N ASP A 32 -18.81 2.09 -0.47
CA ASP A 32 -20.02 1.43 -0.96
C ASP A 32 -19.81 0.07 -1.63
N CYS A 33 -18.60 -0.29 -2.02
CA CYS A 33 -18.28 -1.62 -2.53
C CYS A 33 -17.95 -2.62 -1.41
N LEU A 34 -17.67 -2.15 -0.20
CA LEU A 34 -17.40 -3.02 0.94
C LEU A 34 -18.67 -3.65 1.51
N PRO A 35 -18.55 -4.82 2.15
CA PRO A 35 -19.59 -5.40 3.00
C PRO A 35 -20.22 -4.36 3.93
N LYS A 36 -21.55 -4.37 4.03
CA LYS A 36 -22.32 -3.32 4.73
C LYS A 36 -21.91 -3.19 6.19
N GLU A 37 -21.51 -4.29 6.80
CA GLU A 37 -21.06 -4.39 8.18
C GLU A 37 -19.80 -3.55 8.43
N LEU A 38 -18.92 -3.40 7.42
CA LEU A 38 -17.67 -2.65 7.55
C LEU A 38 -17.85 -1.14 7.41
N ARG A 39 -18.92 -0.68 6.73
CA ARG A 39 -19.09 0.74 6.35
C ARG A 39 -19.22 1.69 7.54
N ALA A 40 -19.54 1.19 8.73
CA ALA A 40 -19.55 1.98 9.96
C ALA A 40 -18.15 2.24 10.55
N PHE A 41 -17.14 1.53 10.05
CA PHE A 41 -15.77 1.52 10.60
C PHE A 41 -14.74 2.08 9.62
N VAL A 42 -15.18 2.47 8.42
CA VAL A 42 -14.33 3.00 7.36
C VAL A 42 -15.01 4.19 6.70
N THR A 43 -14.23 5.10 6.14
CA THR A 43 -14.73 6.23 5.35
C THR A 43 -13.83 6.49 4.16
N ASP A 44 -14.41 6.98 3.07
CA ASP A 44 -13.71 7.61 1.95
C ASP A 44 -13.83 9.14 1.96
N ASP A 45 -14.52 9.70 2.95
CA ASP A 45 -14.59 11.14 3.19
C ASP A 45 -13.25 11.64 3.75
N LEU A 46 -12.58 12.45 2.94
CA LEU A 46 -11.34 13.13 3.31
C LEU A 46 -11.53 14.49 4.00
N GLY A 47 -12.79 14.90 4.23
CA GLY A 47 -13.11 16.19 4.84
C GLY A 47 -12.82 17.41 3.93
N ASN A 48 -12.73 17.22 2.61
CA ASN A 48 -12.53 18.30 1.65
C ASN A 48 -13.34 18.03 0.37
N ASP A 49 -14.19 18.98 -0.02
CA ASP A 49 -15.18 18.84 -1.11
C ASP A 49 -14.57 18.82 -2.52
N ASP A 50 -13.27 19.13 -2.64
CA ASP A 50 -12.59 19.44 -3.92
C ASP A 50 -11.53 18.41 -4.36
N VAL A 51 -11.42 17.26 -3.69
CA VAL A 51 -10.49 16.23 -4.14
C VAL A 51 -11.13 15.48 -5.31
N GLU A 52 -10.71 15.77 -6.54
CA GLU A 52 -10.98 14.98 -7.74
C GLU A 52 -10.48 13.53 -7.53
N TYR A 53 -11.33 12.72 -6.88
CA TYR A 53 -11.20 11.31 -6.61
C TYR A 53 -9.84 10.86 -6.04
N GLY A 54 -9.75 10.92 -4.71
CA GLY A 54 -8.55 10.51 -3.98
C GLY A 54 -8.40 9.01 -3.70
N GLY A 55 -9.48 8.22 -3.81
CA GLY A 55 -9.42 6.78 -3.55
C GLY A 55 -8.88 6.44 -2.16
N PHE A 56 -9.25 7.17 -1.12
CA PHE A 56 -8.68 6.94 0.21
C PHE A 56 -9.65 6.15 1.04
N LEU A 57 -9.28 4.94 1.46
CA LEU A 57 -9.99 4.32 2.56
C LEU A 57 -9.29 4.69 3.87
N GLN A 58 -10.03 5.31 4.77
CA GLN A 58 -9.62 5.54 6.14
C GLN A 58 -10.32 4.56 7.05
N ILE A 59 -9.58 4.05 8.04
CA ILE A 59 -10.14 3.23 9.10
C ILE A 59 -10.44 4.15 10.28
N LEU A 60 -11.68 4.09 10.76
CA LEU A 60 -12.17 4.91 11.87
C LEU A 60 -12.01 4.20 13.22
N HIS A 61 -11.91 2.87 13.24
CA HIS A 61 -11.91 2.10 14.47
C HIS A 61 -11.29 0.70 14.31
N TRP A 62 -10.48 0.29 15.28
CA TRP A 62 -9.70 -0.96 15.29
C TRP A 62 -10.53 -2.26 15.20
N LYS A 63 -11.83 -2.23 15.56
CA LYS A 63 -12.72 -3.40 15.48
C LYS A 63 -12.87 -3.89 14.04
N VAL A 64 -12.60 -3.04 13.06
CA VAL A 64 -12.59 -3.42 11.66
C VAL A 64 -11.67 -4.62 11.39
N PHE A 65 -10.56 -4.78 12.12
CA PHE A 65 -9.61 -5.87 11.86
C PHE A 65 -10.17 -7.26 12.14
N GLU A 66 -10.93 -7.41 13.23
CA GLU A 66 -11.61 -8.66 13.56
C GLU A 66 -12.68 -8.96 12.50
N MET A 67 -13.46 -7.94 12.11
CA MET A 67 -14.50 -8.09 11.09
C MET A 67 -13.91 -8.43 9.71
N LEU A 68 -12.80 -7.81 9.33
CA LEU A 68 -12.07 -8.15 8.11
C LEU A 68 -11.59 -9.60 8.16
N ALA A 69 -11.12 -10.06 9.33
CA ALA A 69 -10.71 -11.44 9.50
C ALA A 69 -11.86 -12.43 9.27
N ASP A 70 -13.01 -12.17 9.89
CA ASP A 70 -14.22 -13.00 9.76
C ASP A 70 -14.77 -13.04 8.33
N LEU A 71 -14.58 -11.96 7.57
CA LEU A 71 -15.01 -11.84 6.17
C LEU A 71 -13.99 -12.38 5.16
N GLY A 72 -12.83 -12.88 5.61
CA GLY A 72 -11.77 -13.33 4.71
C GLY A 72 -11.13 -12.18 3.92
N LEU A 73 -11.19 -10.97 4.45
CA LEU A 73 -10.60 -9.76 3.88
C LEU A 73 -9.28 -9.40 4.56
N TYR A 74 -8.46 -8.63 3.87
CA TYR A 74 -7.11 -8.27 4.29
C TYR A 74 -6.96 -6.76 4.29
N CYS A 75 -6.21 -6.24 5.26
CA CYS A 75 -5.91 -4.82 5.36
C CYS A 75 -4.43 -4.58 5.08
N CYS A 76 -4.16 -3.63 4.20
CA CYS A 76 -2.82 -3.17 3.88
C CYS A 76 -2.74 -1.67 4.12
N PHE A 77 -1.67 -1.22 4.74
CA PHE A 77 -1.43 0.20 4.98
C PHE A 77 -0.24 0.68 4.18
N ARG A 78 -0.29 1.95 3.81
CA ARG A 78 0.82 2.64 3.18
C ARG A 78 1.35 3.68 4.13
N ALA A 79 2.67 3.70 4.33
CA ALA A 79 3.35 4.70 5.14
C ALA A 79 4.38 5.44 4.31
N VAL A 80 4.47 6.75 4.52
CA VAL A 80 5.40 7.65 3.82
C VAL A 80 6.17 8.48 4.84
N GLU A 81 7.26 9.11 4.42
CA GLU A 81 7.99 10.03 5.28
C GLU A 81 7.14 11.23 5.72
N GLU A 82 7.42 11.76 6.91
CA GLU A 82 6.60 12.82 7.52
C GLU A 82 6.65 14.11 6.70
N GLU A 83 7.81 14.43 6.11
CA GLU A 83 7.98 15.58 5.21
C GLU A 83 7.13 15.44 3.95
N VAL A 84 7.06 14.23 3.39
CA VAL A 84 6.21 13.92 2.24
C VAL A 84 4.75 14.10 2.63
N LEU A 85 4.30 13.51 3.75
CA LEU A 85 2.93 13.64 4.22
C LEU A 85 2.54 15.10 4.50
N SER A 86 3.45 15.88 5.10
CA SER A 86 3.22 17.30 5.44
C SER A 86 3.15 18.20 4.22
N SER A 87 3.72 17.77 3.09
CA SER A 87 3.59 18.47 1.81
C SER A 87 2.22 18.25 1.15
N LEU A 88 1.42 17.31 1.65
CA LEU A 88 0.12 16.97 1.08
C LEU A 88 -0.98 17.89 1.62
N ASN A 89 -1.90 18.27 0.74
CA ASN A 89 -3.07 19.08 1.11
C ASN A 89 -4.05 18.36 2.04
N VAL A 90 -4.00 17.02 2.10
CA VAL A 90 -4.87 16.19 2.94
C VAL A 90 -4.03 15.14 3.64
N SER A 91 -4.25 15.00 4.95
CA SER A 91 -3.58 14.02 5.80
C SER A 91 -4.62 13.15 6.53
N PRO A 92 -4.34 11.86 6.75
CA PRO A 92 -5.23 10.98 7.49
C PRO A 92 -5.32 11.33 8.99
N PRO A 93 -6.35 10.87 9.71
CA PRO A 93 -6.51 11.09 11.15
C PRO A 93 -5.33 10.52 11.95
N VAL A 94 -4.53 11.42 12.53
CA VAL A 94 -3.25 11.06 13.15
C VAL A 94 -3.43 10.17 14.37
N GLU A 95 -4.46 10.42 15.18
CA GLU A 95 -4.69 9.76 16.47
C GLU A 95 -4.99 8.27 16.32
N PHE A 96 -5.85 7.92 15.36
CA PHE A 96 -6.20 6.52 15.12
C PHE A 96 -4.98 5.75 14.64
N TYR A 97 -4.29 6.26 13.63
CA TYR A 97 -3.14 5.59 13.05
C TYR A 97 -1.99 5.42 14.04
N GLN A 98 -1.73 6.42 14.89
CA GLN A 98 -0.79 6.29 16.02
C GLN A 98 -1.18 5.15 16.98
N SER A 99 -2.48 4.99 17.26
CA SER A 99 -2.95 3.95 18.19
C SER A 99 -2.78 2.52 17.65
N ILE A 100 -2.73 2.35 16.32
CA ILE A 100 -2.62 1.04 15.69
C ILE A 100 -1.21 0.70 15.19
N THR A 101 -0.28 1.65 15.09
CA THR A 101 1.07 1.43 14.55
C THR A 101 1.79 0.24 15.20
N GLY A 102 1.60 0.01 16.50
CA GLY A 102 2.21 -1.13 17.21
C GLY A 102 1.65 -2.51 16.84
N PHE A 103 0.59 -2.58 16.01
CA PHE A 103 0.01 -3.82 15.48
C PHE A 103 0.34 -4.05 14.00
N LEU A 104 1.11 -3.14 13.41
CA LEU A 104 1.47 -3.17 12.00
C LEU A 104 2.91 -3.63 11.83
N GLU A 105 3.13 -4.49 10.85
CA GLU A 105 4.43 -5.03 10.49
C GLU A 105 4.80 -4.59 9.09
N LEU A 106 6.06 -4.21 8.89
CA LEU A 106 6.58 -3.84 7.57
C LEU A 106 6.71 -5.08 6.69
N ALA A 107 5.92 -5.11 5.62
CA ALA A 107 6.00 -6.15 4.62
C ALA A 107 7.08 -5.87 3.58
N GLY A 108 7.47 -4.60 3.38
CA GLY A 108 8.50 -4.17 2.44
C GLY A 108 8.22 -2.77 1.93
N PHE A 109 8.90 -2.38 0.86
CA PHE A 109 8.79 -1.07 0.26
C PHE A 109 8.27 -1.13 -1.18
N ASP A 110 7.56 -0.09 -1.57
CA ASP A 110 7.11 0.19 -2.93
C ASP A 110 7.51 1.62 -3.30
N ILE A 111 7.26 2.03 -4.54
CA ILE A 111 7.47 3.40 -5.03
C ILE A 111 6.18 3.95 -5.64
N PHE A 112 5.91 5.25 -5.45
CA PHE A 112 4.75 5.93 -6.03
C PHE A 112 5.12 7.28 -6.64
N THR A 113 4.21 7.87 -7.43
CA THR A 113 4.36 9.23 -7.98
C THR A 113 3.26 10.19 -7.54
N GLY A 114 3.60 11.48 -7.54
CA GLY A 114 2.65 12.57 -7.36
C GLY A 114 2.18 12.69 -5.92
N ASN A 115 0.91 13.03 -5.72
CA ASN A 115 0.40 13.38 -4.38
C ASN A 115 0.32 12.21 -3.38
N GLY A 116 0.73 10.97 -3.67
CA GLY A 116 0.76 9.92 -2.63
C GLY A 116 0.18 8.56 -3.01
N TRP A 117 -0.70 8.51 -4.00
CA TRP A 117 -1.85 7.59 -3.83
C TRP A 117 -2.19 6.74 -5.05
N ARG A 118 -1.73 7.12 -6.24
CA ARG A 118 -1.74 6.20 -7.38
C ARG A 118 -0.41 5.46 -7.33
N SER A 119 -0.45 4.13 -7.26
CA SER A 119 0.72 3.36 -7.72
C SER A 119 1.06 3.92 -9.10
N ALA A 120 2.32 4.19 -9.35
CA ALA A 120 2.79 4.64 -10.65
C ALA A 120 2.76 3.49 -11.67
N ALA A 121 1.76 2.60 -11.55
CA ALA A 121 1.59 1.30 -12.17
C ALA A 121 1.66 1.31 -13.70
N THR A 122 1.63 2.49 -14.31
CA THR A 122 1.70 2.68 -15.75
C THR A 122 3.00 3.32 -16.22
N ASP A 123 3.65 4.13 -15.41
CA ASP A 123 4.74 5.00 -15.82
C ASP A 123 5.89 4.84 -14.82
N GLY A 124 6.92 4.05 -15.12
CA GLY A 124 8.07 3.87 -14.24
C GLY A 124 8.87 2.59 -14.45
N ILE A 125 10.00 2.53 -13.80
CA ILE A 125 10.88 1.37 -13.67
C ILE A 125 10.55 0.70 -12.33
N PHE A 126 10.18 -0.59 -12.40
CA PHE A 126 9.83 -1.41 -11.24
C PHE A 126 10.53 -2.76 -11.32
N PRO A 127 11.00 -3.32 -10.18
CA PRO A 127 11.50 -4.70 -10.14
C PRO A 127 10.42 -5.72 -10.50
N ILE A 128 9.18 -5.45 -10.12
CA ILE A 128 7.99 -6.23 -10.50
C ILE A 128 6.94 -5.25 -11.02
N ARG A 129 6.50 -5.46 -12.25
CA ARG A 129 5.48 -4.62 -12.87
C ARG A 129 4.15 -4.78 -12.14
N PRO A 130 3.52 -3.69 -11.69
CA PRO A 130 2.24 -3.76 -10.99
C PRO A 130 1.11 -4.47 -11.74
N LEU A 131 0.94 -4.19 -13.03
CA LEU A 131 -0.25 -4.60 -13.76
C LEU A 131 -0.31 -6.12 -14.03
N ASP A 132 0.83 -6.71 -14.35
CA ASP A 132 0.93 -8.10 -14.80
C ASP A 132 1.90 -8.94 -13.97
N GLY A 133 2.61 -8.32 -13.02
CA GLY A 133 3.63 -8.95 -12.20
C GLY A 133 4.82 -9.47 -12.99
N GLU A 134 5.09 -8.95 -14.20
CA GLU A 134 6.32 -9.31 -14.89
C GLU A 134 7.53 -8.82 -14.08
N VAL A 135 8.48 -9.72 -13.86
CA VAL A 135 9.72 -9.40 -13.15
C VAL A 135 10.65 -8.69 -14.11
N GLY A 136 10.92 -7.42 -13.83
CA GLY A 136 11.98 -6.66 -14.47
C GLY A 136 13.33 -7.04 -13.87
N SER A 137 14.34 -7.29 -14.70
CA SER A 137 15.72 -7.41 -14.21
C SER A 137 16.25 -6.01 -13.90
N ILE A 138 16.40 -5.69 -12.61
CA ILE A 138 17.10 -4.47 -12.18
C ILE A 138 18.27 -4.90 -11.30
N ASP A 139 19.47 -4.66 -11.81
CA ASP A 139 20.71 -5.15 -11.20
C ASP A 139 20.87 -4.64 -9.76
N GLY A 140 20.95 -5.60 -8.83
CA GLY A 140 21.23 -5.35 -7.43
C GLY A 140 20.08 -4.71 -6.66
N ILE A 141 18.82 -4.89 -7.09
CA ILE A 141 17.64 -4.61 -6.29
C ILE A 141 17.07 -5.94 -5.80
N ILE A 142 16.87 -6.07 -4.48
CA ILE A 142 16.31 -7.28 -3.88
C ILE A 142 14.81 -7.08 -3.63
N THR A 143 14.03 -8.04 -4.11
CA THR A 143 12.60 -8.15 -3.80
C THR A 143 12.37 -9.29 -2.82
N ASN A 144 11.45 -9.07 -1.87
CA ASN A 144 11.08 -10.09 -0.90
C ASN A 144 9.88 -10.91 -1.38
N LYS A 145 9.44 -11.90 -0.59
CA LYS A 145 8.31 -12.79 -0.93
C LYS A 145 6.98 -12.10 -1.28
N PHE A 146 6.80 -10.83 -0.90
CA PHE A 146 5.61 -10.03 -1.24
C PHE A 146 5.75 -9.28 -2.57
N GLY A 147 6.85 -9.47 -3.29
CA GLY A 147 7.18 -8.73 -4.50
C GLY A 147 7.58 -7.28 -4.23
N LEU A 148 7.77 -6.93 -2.95
CA LEU A 148 8.15 -5.60 -2.51
C LEU A 148 9.66 -5.47 -2.45
N ILE A 149 10.16 -4.26 -2.61
CA ILE A 149 11.57 -3.92 -2.42
C ILE A 149 11.91 -4.15 -0.94
N GLU A 150 12.97 -4.90 -0.65
CA GLU A 150 13.28 -5.29 0.72
C GLU A 150 13.89 -4.14 1.53
N ILE A 151 14.66 -3.28 0.88
CA ILE A 151 15.47 -2.23 1.52
C ILE A 151 15.08 -0.86 0.96
N GLU A 152 14.79 0.10 1.84
CA GLU A 152 14.40 1.46 1.45
C GLU A 152 15.43 2.16 0.53
N ASN A 153 16.73 1.93 0.75
CA ASN A 153 17.79 2.48 -0.10
C ASN A 153 17.67 2.06 -1.57
N ASP A 154 17.14 0.86 -1.84
CA ASP A 154 16.89 0.39 -3.19
C ASP A 154 15.71 1.14 -3.83
N CYS A 155 14.72 1.58 -3.05
CA CYS A 155 13.70 2.52 -3.52
C CYS A 155 14.30 3.84 -3.97
N SER A 156 15.23 4.42 -3.20
CA SER A 156 15.89 5.68 -3.55
C SER A 156 16.66 5.60 -4.88
N ARG A 157 17.27 4.44 -5.16
CA ARG A 157 17.93 4.17 -6.45
C ARG A 157 16.92 4.13 -7.59
N LEU A 158 15.78 3.44 -7.41
CA LEU A 158 14.71 3.37 -8.41
C LEU A 158 14.05 4.73 -8.65
N ILE A 159 13.85 5.51 -7.59
CA ILE A 159 13.34 6.89 -7.65
C ILE A 159 14.24 7.75 -8.53
N SER A 160 15.56 7.71 -8.30
CA SER A 160 16.51 8.47 -9.12
C SER A 160 16.45 8.07 -10.60
N LEU A 161 16.35 6.76 -10.90
CA LEU A 161 16.21 6.27 -12.28
C LEU A 161 14.89 6.71 -12.93
N ASN A 162 13.82 6.80 -12.14
CA ASN A 162 12.53 7.27 -12.62
C ASN A 162 12.52 8.77 -12.85
N ASP A 163 13.08 9.57 -11.95
CA ASP A 163 13.20 11.03 -12.09
C ASP A 163 14.03 11.44 -13.31
N GLU A 164 15.05 10.64 -13.69
CA GLU A 164 15.82 10.86 -14.92
C GLU A 164 14.98 10.66 -16.20
N LYS A 165 13.98 9.78 -16.16
CA LYS A 165 13.20 9.37 -17.35
C LYS A 165 11.81 10.00 -17.43
N ILE A 166 11.25 10.40 -16.30
CA ILE A 166 9.86 10.83 -16.17
C ILE A 166 9.85 12.30 -15.72
N PRO A 167 9.06 13.17 -16.36
CA PRO A 167 9.11 14.61 -16.10
C PRO A 167 8.93 14.99 -14.61
N ALA A 168 9.75 15.92 -14.14
CA ALA A 168 9.89 16.35 -12.74
C ALA A 168 8.63 16.92 -12.05
N TRP A 169 7.50 17.07 -12.74
CA TRP A 169 6.24 17.56 -12.14
C TRP A 169 5.47 16.48 -11.37
N ARG A 170 5.98 15.24 -11.33
CA ARG A 170 5.46 14.12 -10.52
C ARG A 170 6.60 13.46 -9.73
N PRO A 171 7.03 14.03 -8.59
CA PRO A 171 8.11 13.45 -7.82
C PRO A 171 7.77 12.03 -7.35
N TRP A 172 8.80 11.20 -7.31
CA TRP A 172 8.73 9.82 -6.86
C TRP A 172 9.13 9.69 -5.40
N HIS A 173 8.49 8.78 -4.68
CA HIS A 173 8.69 8.64 -3.24
C HIS A 173 8.62 7.17 -2.81
N PRO A 174 9.37 6.78 -1.76
CA PRO A 174 9.26 5.46 -1.18
C PRO A 174 7.98 5.35 -0.35
N VAL A 175 7.35 4.18 -0.37
CA VAL A 175 6.21 3.81 0.49
C VAL A 175 6.55 2.54 1.23
N GLY A 176 6.47 2.59 2.56
CA GLY A 176 6.41 1.41 3.39
C GLY A 176 5.04 0.75 3.26
N VAL A 177 5.01 -0.52 2.89
CA VAL A 177 3.80 -1.34 2.86
C VAL A 177 3.72 -2.10 4.16
N LEU A 178 2.67 -1.87 4.94
CA LEU A 178 2.47 -2.49 6.25
C LEU A 178 1.24 -3.40 6.22
N LEU A 179 1.29 -4.47 7.01
CA LEU A 179 0.16 -5.38 7.23
C LEU A 179 -0.17 -5.41 8.72
N ASP A 180 -1.46 -5.52 9.06
CA ASP A 180 -1.82 -5.89 10.42
C ASP A 180 -1.40 -7.34 10.71
N LYS A 181 -1.09 -7.62 11.97
CA LYS A 181 -0.66 -8.97 12.41
C LYS A 181 -1.62 -10.09 11.99
N TYR A 182 -2.94 -9.86 12.00
CA TYR A 182 -3.91 -10.90 11.67
C TYR A 182 -3.92 -11.19 10.17
N SER A 183 -3.77 -10.17 9.33
CA SER A 183 -3.56 -10.33 7.90
C SER A 183 -2.25 -11.07 7.62
N LEU A 184 -1.15 -10.66 8.25
CA LEU A 184 0.16 -11.30 8.06
C LEU A 184 0.17 -12.79 8.46
N GLU A 185 -0.43 -13.13 9.60
CA GLU A 185 -0.57 -14.52 10.05
C GLU A 185 -1.38 -15.37 9.07
N ARG A 186 -2.52 -14.85 8.60
CA ARG A 186 -3.38 -15.56 7.63
C ARG A 186 -2.68 -15.76 6.30
N ILE A 187 -2.02 -14.72 5.78
CA ILE A 187 -1.20 -14.83 4.55
C ILE A 187 -0.10 -15.87 4.73
N SER A 188 0.57 -15.87 5.87
CA SER A 188 1.63 -16.86 6.17
C SER A 188 1.09 -18.28 6.24
N ARG A 189 -0.14 -18.50 6.72
CA ARG A 189 -0.79 -19.83 6.68
C ARG A 189 -1.18 -20.25 5.27
N LEU A 190 -1.63 -19.32 4.44
CA LEU A 190 -2.01 -19.59 3.06
C LEU A 190 -0.80 -19.93 2.17
N TYR A 191 0.32 -19.25 2.41
CA TYR A 191 1.48 -19.27 1.51
C TYR A 191 2.79 -19.76 2.13
N GLY A 192 2.78 -20.19 3.40
CA GLY A 192 3.97 -20.44 4.24
C GLY A 192 5.03 -21.39 3.68
N ASP A 193 4.67 -22.26 2.73
CA ASP A 193 5.59 -23.20 2.08
C ASP A 193 5.80 -22.93 0.57
N ARG A 194 5.23 -21.85 0.02
CA ARG A 194 5.18 -21.60 -1.44
C ARG A 194 5.93 -20.36 -1.92
N GLY A 195 6.59 -19.64 -1.01
CA GLY A 195 7.27 -18.37 -1.28
C GLY A 195 8.73 -18.34 -0.84
N ALA A 196 9.48 -19.41 -1.15
CA ALA A 196 10.94 -19.47 -1.05
C ALA A 196 11.52 -19.94 -2.39
#